data_AF-A0A383VBK3-F1
#
_entry.id   AF-A0A383VBK3-F1
#
_cell.length_a   1.000
_cell.length_b   1.000
_cell.length_c   1.000
_cell.angle_alpha   90.00
_cell.angle_beta   90.00
_cell.angle_gamma   90.00
#
_symmetry.space_group_name_H-M   'P 1'
#
loop_
_entity.id
_entity.type
_entity.pdbx_description
1 polymer ?
#
loop_
_entity_poly.entity_id
_entity_poly.type
_entity_poly.pdbx_seq_one_letter_code
_entity_poly.pdbx_strand_id
1 'polypeptide(L)'
;MDNSYDAAWQASVDVVSGTLPVQQLQHFLELVQLQAAPEQLQAALQQLPQDKQELTRDEVATLCHTLLVAPGGPPGPLAAHHSSSMMAGTQASHNSSSSCKQQLPGMGSQQPGLQQQSDDAMLAYMQRLEEHRKRCELSGRYAEAAAAAKRMQDLKAAQAERLQGQLAAQQHSEICQLQERYQQETQLFDQQWRERVAAYEAGVAGQLATLRAAHEAQLADFLLQAEVRRPGQPQHSSDYLNSRKVEEVLVKQGQYRKAHELKVAADAMYHEELASTQAAWDSEVALRKTRLQAKQQGELDVLLQRAARGRDELELRRRDEAGKRGNRFRCMVQELDGMQRLEALHLQHFLEGSALPGKYMPLRDSTFKRKRELLGL
;
A
#
# COMPACT_ATOMS: atom_id res chain seq x y z
N MET A 1 -12.14 -7.02 8.56
CA MET A 1 -13.39 -7.72 8.94
C MET A 1 -13.27 -9.24 8.75
N ASP A 2 -12.18 -9.70 8.14
CA ASP A 2 -12.15 -10.96 7.40
C ASP A 2 -12.23 -12.19 8.32
N ASN A 3 -11.53 -12.18 9.46
CA ASN A 3 -11.58 -13.31 10.40
C ASN A 3 -12.93 -13.44 11.14
N SER A 4 -13.64 -12.33 11.38
CA SER A 4 -14.94 -12.34 12.07
C SER A 4 -16.08 -12.75 11.13
N TYR A 5 -16.00 -12.31 9.87
CA TYR A 5 -16.96 -12.66 8.83
C TYR A 5 -16.88 -14.15 8.49
N ASP A 6 -15.66 -14.70 8.32
CA ASP A 6 -15.48 -16.11 7.95
C ASP A 6 -15.93 -17.08 9.05
N ALA A 7 -15.69 -16.74 10.32
CA ALA A 7 -16.18 -17.52 11.45
C ALA A 7 -17.71 -17.47 11.55
N ALA A 8 -18.32 -16.29 11.37
CA ALA A 8 -19.77 -16.14 11.36
C ALA A 8 -20.41 -16.89 10.17
N TRP A 9 -19.75 -16.91 9.01
CA TRP A 9 -20.22 -17.61 7.81
C TRP A 9 -20.23 -19.12 8.03
N GLN A 10 -19.14 -19.68 8.57
CA GLN A 10 -19.07 -21.10 8.90
C GLN A 10 -20.10 -21.52 9.96
N ALA A 11 -20.48 -20.63 10.87
CA ALA A 11 -21.44 -20.93 11.93
C ALA A 11 -22.92 -20.87 11.48
N SER A 12 -23.21 -20.17 10.39
CA SER A 12 -24.59 -19.85 9.97
C SER A 12 -25.03 -20.54 8.68
N VAL A 13 -24.08 -21.06 7.89
CA VAL A 13 -24.37 -21.66 6.59
C VAL A 13 -24.74 -23.12 6.73
N ASP A 14 -25.74 -23.55 5.96
CA ASP A 14 -25.98 -24.97 5.76
C ASP A 14 -24.81 -25.56 4.96
N VAL A 15 -24.04 -26.43 5.61
CA VAL A 15 -22.77 -26.98 5.11
C VAL A 15 -22.94 -27.68 3.76
N VAL A 16 -24.16 -28.10 3.43
CA VAL A 16 -24.48 -28.82 2.20
C VAL A 16 -24.71 -27.89 1.00
N SER A 17 -25.33 -26.73 1.19
CA SER A 17 -25.71 -25.82 0.09
C SER A 17 -24.72 -24.67 -0.12
N GLY A 18 -23.96 -24.30 0.91
CA GLY A 18 -23.07 -23.13 0.83
C GLY A 18 -23.82 -21.80 0.70
N THR A 19 -25.13 -21.80 0.98
CA THR A 19 -26.03 -20.64 0.90
C THR A 19 -26.57 -20.30 2.28
N LEU A 20 -26.90 -19.01 2.49
CA LEU A 20 -27.51 -18.51 3.72
C LEU A 20 -29.01 -18.26 3.46
N PRO A 21 -29.94 -18.89 4.19
CA PRO A 21 -31.37 -18.60 4.09
C PRO A 21 -31.64 -17.14 4.48
N VAL A 22 -32.51 -16.44 3.74
CA VAL A 22 -32.84 -15.03 4.02
C VAL A 22 -33.34 -14.82 5.46
N GLN A 23 -34.03 -15.81 6.04
CA GLN A 23 -34.52 -15.78 7.42
C GLN A 23 -33.40 -15.73 8.48
N GLN A 24 -32.19 -16.22 8.15
CA GLN A 24 -31.04 -16.25 9.05
C GLN A 24 -30.13 -15.02 8.90
N LEU A 25 -30.38 -14.15 7.91
CA LEU A 25 -29.56 -12.96 7.64
C LEU A 25 -29.47 -12.02 8.85
N GLN A 26 -30.56 -11.84 9.59
CA GLN A 26 -30.56 -10.99 10.78
C GLN A 26 -29.65 -11.54 11.88
N HIS A 27 -29.71 -12.84 12.14
CA HIS A 27 -28.82 -13.50 13.11
C HIS A 27 -27.36 -13.45 12.67
N PHE A 28 -27.10 -13.60 11.37
CA PHE A 28 -25.76 -13.46 10.81
C PHE A 28 -25.19 -12.04 11.04
N LEU A 29 -25.98 -11.00 10.81
CA LEU A 29 -25.54 -9.61 11.04
C LEU A 29 -25.27 -9.31 12.53
N GLU A 30 -26.04 -9.93 13.44
CA GLU A 30 -25.78 -9.86 14.88
C GLU A 30 -24.42 -10.49 15.25
N LEU A 31 -24.07 -11.64 14.65
CA LEU A 31 -22.78 -12.30 14.88
C LEU A 31 -21.59 -11.47 14.36
N VAL A 32 -21.78 -10.75 13.25
CA VAL A 32 -20.78 -9.83 12.68
C VAL A 32 -20.76 -8.47 13.40
N GLN A 33 -21.63 -8.28 14.40
CA GLN A 33 -21.78 -7.03 15.17
C GLN A 33 -22.15 -5.81 14.30
N LEU A 34 -22.83 -6.03 13.17
CA LEU A 34 -23.39 -4.95 12.36
C LEU A 34 -24.79 -4.59 12.88
N GLN A 35 -24.88 -3.47 13.61
CA GLN A 35 -26.18 -2.90 14.00
C GLN A 35 -26.75 -2.08 12.84
N ALA A 36 -27.50 -2.74 11.96
CA ALA A 36 -28.30 -2.06 10.93
C ALA A 36 -29.72 -1.82 11.45
N ALA A 37 -30.30 -0.64 11.16
CA ALA A 37 -31.71 -0.42 11.43
C ALA A 37 -32.56 -1.39 10.56
N PRO A 38 -33.68 -1.93 11.07
CA PRO A 38 -34.51 -2.88 10.31
C PRO A 38 -35.00 -2.31 8.97
N GLU A 39 -35.18 -1.00 8.89
CA GLU A 39 -35.55 -0.30 7.65
C GLU A 39 -34.44 -0.35 6.58
N GLN A 40 -33.17 -0.23 6.98
CA GLN A 40 -32.02 -0.31 6.07
C GLN A 40 -31.83 -1.74 5.56
N LEU A 41 -32.03 -2.73 6.43
CA LEU A 41 -32.03 -4.15 6.05
C LEU A 41 -33.14 -4.43 5.03
N GLN A 42 -34.35 -3.93 5.28
CA GLN A 42 -35.49 -4.14 4.39
C GLN A 42 -35.30 -3.43 3.04
N ALA A 43 -34.72 -2.22 3.03
CA ALA A 43 -34.38 -1.51 1.80
C ALA A 43 -33.30 -2.24 0.98
N ALA A 44 -32.28 -2.81 1.64
CA ALA A 44 -31.26 -3.61 0.97
C ALA A 44 -31.82 -4.93 0.43
N LEU A 45 -32.74 -5.58 1.17
CA LEU A 45 -33.44 -6.79 0.72
C LEU A 45 -34.37 -6.52 -0.47
N GLN A 46 -34.95 -5.32 -0.59
CA GLN A 46 -35.76 -4.95 -1.77
C GLN A 46 -34.94 -4.83 -3.06
N GLN A 47 -33.62 -4.70 -2.98
CA GLN A 47 -32.75 -4.69 -4.17
C GLN A 47 -32.42 -6.09 -4.68
N LEU A 48 -32.74 -7.15 -3.92
CA LEU A 48 -32.56 -8.53 -4.33
C LEU A 48 -33.78 -9.04 -5.14
N PRO A 49 -33.59 -9.99 -6.08
CA PRO A 49 -34.68 -10.63 -6.80
C PRO A 49 -35.66 -11.31 -5.83
N GLN A 50 -36.96 -11.00 -5.94
CA GLN A 50 -38.00 -11.45 -4.99
C GLN A 50 -38.16 -12.98 -4.90
N ASP A 51 -37.67 -13.73 -5.89
CA ASP A 51 -37.79 -15.19 -5.94
C ASP A 51 -36.65 -15.94 -5.24
N LYS A 52 -35.62 -15.25 -4.74
CA LYS A 52 -34.47 -15.89 -4.07
C LYS A 52 -34.70 -16.04 -2.56
N GLN A 53 -34.86 -17.28 -2.10
CA GLN A 53 -34.93 -17.62 -0.67
C GLN A 53 -33.55 -17.87 -0.02
N GLU A 54 -32.50 -17.96 -0.84
CA GLU A 54 -31.13 -18.29 -0.44
C GLU A 54 -30.14 -17.28 -1.02
N LEU A 55 -29.19 -16.83 -0.20
CA LEU A 55 -28.15 -15.87 -0.53
C LEU A 55 -26.79 -16.55 -0.62
N THR A 56 -26.03 -16.23 -1.66
CA THR A 56 -24.64 -16.66 -1.82
C THR A 56 -23.70 -15.82 -0.95
N ARG A 57 -22.49 -16.34 -0.69
CA ARG A 57 -21.46 -15.63 0.11
C ARG A 57 -21.14 -14.24 -0.41
N ASP A 58 -21.09 -14.09 -1.73
CA ASP A 58 -20.77 -12.82 -2.38
C ASP A 58 -21.92 -11.81 -2.26
N GLU A 59 -23.17 -12.29 -2.33
CA GLU A 59 -24.36 -11.44 -2.13
C GLU A 59 -24.43 -10.94 -0.68
N VAL A 60 -24.14 -11.79 0.31
CA VAL A 60 -24.10 -11.38 1.72
C VAL A 60 -22.94 -10.42 2.00
N ALA A 61 -21.76 -10.64 1.40
CA ALA A 61 -20.64 -9.71 1.51
C ALA A 61 -21.00 -8.33 0.91
N THR A 62 -21.69 -8.33 -0.24
CA THR A 62 -22.16 -7.10 -0.89
C THR A 62 -23.20 -6.37 -0.04
N LEU A 63 -24.14 -7.09 0.57
CA LEU A 63 -25.11 -6.52 1.51
C LEU A 63 -24.42 -5.89 2.72
N CYS A 64 -23.48 -6.59 3.36
CA CYS A 64 -22.71 -6.06 4.49
C CYS A 64 -21.97 -4.77 4.11
N HIS A 65 -21.32 -4.74 2.94
CA HIS A 65 -20.66 -3.54 2.43
C HIS A 65 -21.65 -2.40 2.19
N THR A 66 -22.82 -2.68 1.63
CA THR A 66 -23.85 -1.66 1.37
C THR A 66 -24.37 -1.05 2.67
N LEU A 67 -24.58 -1.87 3.70
CA LEU A 67 -24.99 -1.43 5.04
C LEU A 67 -23.89 -0.61 5.75
N LEU A 68 -22.61 -0.94 5.54
CA LEU A 68 -21.47 -0.18 6.08
C LEU A 68 -21.29 1.19 5.41
N VAL A 69 -21.60 1.29 4.12
CA VAL A 69 -21.37 2.49 3.31
C VAL A 69 -22.56 3.45 3.37
N ALA A 70 -23.78 2.97 3.67
CA ALA A 70 -24.98 3.80 3.76
C ALA A 70 -24.78 4.94 4.78
N PRO A 71 -24.56 6.19 4.32
CA PRO A 71 -24.39 7.32 5.23
C PRO A 71 -25.75 7.55 5.89
N GLY A 72 -25.76 7.66 7.22
CA GLY A 72 -26.97 7.80 8.04
C GLY A 72 -27.76 9.10 7.82
N GLY A 73 -28.26 9.32 6.60
CA GLY A 73 -29.15 10.40 6.22
C GLY A 73 -30.55 9.87 5.85
N PRO A 74 -31.64 10.57 6.24
CA PRO A 74 -33.00 10.15 5.92
C PRO A 74 -33.27 10.16 4.41
N PRO A 75 -34.18 9.30 3.91
CA PRO A 75 -34.41 9.12 2.47
C PRO A 75 -35.16 10.32 1.87
N GLY A 76 -34.48 11.09 1.03
CA GLY A 76 -35.09 12.03 0.08
C GLY A 76 -35.48 11.33 -1.23
N PRO A 77 -36.54 11.77 -1.93
CA PRO A 77 -37.10 11.01 -3.04
C PRO A 77 -36.25 11.10 -4.32
N LEU A 78 -35.89 9.92 -4.81
CA LEU A 78 -35.77 9.48 -6.22
C LEU A 78 -35.35 10.51 -7.28
N ALA A 79 -34.13 10.33 -7.79
CA ALA A 79 -33.80 10.65 -9.18
C ALA A 79 -33.24 9.39 -9.85
N ALA A 80 -34.00 8.88 -10.83
CA ALA A 80 -33.65 7.75 -11.67
C ALA A 80 -32.62 8.15 -12.72
N HIS A 81 -31.55 7.37 -12.92
CA HIS A 81 -30.83 7.27 -14.20
C HIS A 81 -30.04 5.95 -14.31
N HIS A 82 -30.62 5.04 -15.11
CA HIS A 82 -30.06 4.26 -16.21
C HIS A 82 -28.72 3.51 -16.08
N SER A 83 -28.83 2.22 -16.39
CA SER A 83 -27.85 1.15 -16.53
C SER A 83 -26.78 1.33 -17.63
N SER A 84 -25.56 0.82 -17.37
CA SER A 84 -24.71 0.02 -18.30
C SER A 84 -23.39 -0.32 -17.59
N SER A 85 -23.10 -1.59 -17.27
CA SER A 85 -22.61 -2.67 -18.13
C SER A 85 -21.07 -2.72 -18.22
N MET A 86 -20.56 -3.94 -18.05
CA MET A 86 -19.20 -4.35 -17.73
C MET A 86 -18.18 -4.17 -18.87
N MET A 87 -16.89 -4.02 -18.50
CA MET A 87 -15.83 -5.01 -18.80
C MET A 87 -14.48 -4.58 -18.22
N ALA A 88 -13.73 -5.58 -17.78
CA ALA A 88 -12.38 -5.50 -17.25
C ALA A 88 -11.37 -4.98 -18.28
N GLY A 89 -10.38 -4.23 -17.80
CA GLY A 89 -9.26 -3.75 -18.60
C GLY A 89 -8.20 -3.14 -17.71
N THR A 90 -7.23 -3.96 -17.34
CA THR A 90 -5.95 -3.63 -16.73
C THR A 90 -5.33 -2.42 -17.43
N GLN A 91 -5.35 -1.24 -16.80
CA GLN A 91 -4.52 -0.12 -17.21
C GLN A 91 -3.95 0.60 -16.00
N ALA A 92 -2.65 0.83 -16.07
CA ALA A 92 -1.85 1.57 -15.13
C ALA A 92 -2.51 2.91 -14.79
N SER A 93 -2.88 3.08 -13.53
CA SER A 93 -3.25 4.37 -12.98
C SER A 93 -2.02 5.27 -12.88
N HIS A 94 -1.75 5.97 -13.98
CA HIS A 94 -1.46 7.40 -13.90
C HIS A 94 -2.67 8.09 -13.28
N ASN A 95 -2.55 8.55 -12.03
CA ASN A 95 -3.49 9.48 -11.38
C ASN A 95 -2.98 9.81 -9.97
N SER A 96 -2.98 11.04 -9.47
CA SER A 96 -3.44 12.31 -9.99
C SER A 96 -2.61 13.39 -9.30
N SER A 97 -1.76 14.08 -10.06
CA SER A 97 -1.21 15.39 -9.70
C SER A 97 -2.37 16.40 -9.74
N SER A 98 -3.20 16.35 -8.70
CA SER A 98 -4.33 17.24 -8.55
C SER A 98 -3.84 18.61 -8.06
N SER A 99 -3.54 19.45 -9.05
CA SER A 99 -4.04 20.82 -9.13
C SER A 99 -3.72 21.75 -7.96
N CYS A 100 -2.44 22.11 -7.80
CA CYS A 100 -2.06 23.50 -7.51
C CYS A 100 -1.64 24.19 -8.83
N LYS A 101 -2.46 24.03 -9.87
CA LYS A 101 -2.45 24.87 -11.07
C LYS A 101 -3.70 25.75 -11.01
N GLN A 102 -3.85 26.50 -9.93
CA GLN A 102 -4.59 27.76 -10.10
C GLN A 102 -3.69 28.65 -10.93
N GLN A 103 -4.22 29.03 -12.09
CA GLN A 103 -3.67 30.04 -12.99
C GLN A 103 -3.40 31.31 -12.18
N LEU A 104 -2.18 31.44 -11.66
CA LEU A 104 -1.64 32.74 -11.35
C LEU A 104 -1.39 33.43 -12.70
N PRO A 105 -1.93 34.63 -12.93
CA PRO A 105 -1.63 35.39 -14.13
C PRO A 105 -0.12 35.58 -14.21
N GLY A 106 0.44 35.31 -15.39
CA GLY A 106 1.87 35.14 -15.63
C GLY A 106 2.77 35.99 -14.74
N MET A 107 3.37 35.37 -13.74
CA MET A 107 4.54 35.90 -13.06
C MET A 107 5.72 35.71 -14.01
N GLY A 108 5.78 36.57 -15.02
CA GLY A 108 7.02 36.85 -15.72
C GLY A 108 8.07 37.14 -14.65
N SER A 109 9.25 36.55 -14.81
CA SER A 109 10.45 36.88 -14.06
C SER A 109 10.64 38.41 -14.07
N GLN A 110 10.06 39.08 -13.08
CA GLN A 110 10.21 40.53 -12.93
C GLN A 110 11.66 40.74 -12.56
N GLN A 111 12.44 41.19 -13.53
CA GLN A 111 13.81 41.61 -13.28
C GLN A 111 13.77 42.65 -12.15
N PRO A 112 14.48 42.42 -11.04
CA PRO A 112 14.41 43.29 -9.85
C PRO A 112 14.82 44.75 -10.15
N GLY A 113 15.51 45.00 -11.26
CA GLY A 113 15.95 46.33 -11.67
C GLY A 113 14.84 47.30 -12.06
N LEU A 114 13.72 46.83 -12.62
CA LEU A 114 12.63 47.72 -13.05
C LEU A 114 11.76 48.23 -11.88
N GLN A 115 11.59 47.40 -10.85
CA GLN A 115 10.83 47.79 -9.65
C GLN A 115 11.58 48.83 -8.81
N GLN A 116 12.92 48.72 -8.72
CA GLN A 116 13.74 49.68 -7.97
C GLN A 116 13.63 51.11 -8.51
N GLN A 117 13.62 51.26 -9.84
CA GLN A 117 13.45 52.58 -10.46
C GLN A 117 12.08 53.20 -10.16
N SER A 118 11.04 52.37 -10.03
CA SER A 118 9.70 52.85 -9.66
C SER A 118 9.62 53.32 -8.20
N ASP A 119 10.33 52.65 -7.30
CA ASP A 119 10.31 52.96 -5.86
C ASP A 119 11.12 54.24 -5.57
N ASP A 120 12.27 54.40 -6.23
CA ASP A 120 13.07 55.63 -6.15
C ASP A 120 12.33 56.85 -6.69
N ALA A 121 11.61 56.70 -7.81
CA ALA A 121 10.79 57.76 -8.39
C ALA A 121 9.61 58.15 -7.48
N MET A 122 8.98 57.16 -6.82
CA MET A 122 7.91 57.40 -5.84
C MET A 122 8.43 58.17 -4.62
N LEU A 123 9.57 57.75 -4.07
CA LEU A 123 10.20 58.42 -2.92
C LEU A 123 10.56 59.87 -3.25
N ALA A 124 11.14 60.12 -4.43
CA ALA A 124 11.43 61.47 -4.91
C ALA A 124 10.15 62.32 -5.05
N TYR A 125 9.04 61.72 -5.49
CA TYR A 125 7.75 62.42 -5.56
C TYR A 125 7.17 62.74 -4.18
N MET A 126 7.27 61.81 -3.22
CA MET A 126 6.88 62.06 -1.82
C MET A 126 7.68 63.19 -1.18
N GLN A 127 8.99 63.27 -1.43
CA GLN A 127 9.84 64.36 -0.96
C GLN A 127 9.39 65.71 -1.54
N ARG A 128 9.11 65.77 -2.85
CA ARG A 128 8.59 66.99 -3.50
C ARG A 128 7.24 67.44 -2.91
N LEU A 129 6.35 66.50 -2.58
CA LEU A 129 5.08 66.79 -1.91
C LEU A 129 5.28 67.35 -0.50
N GLU A 130 6.27 66.85 0.23
CA GLU A 130 6.60 67.33 1.58
C GLU A 130 7.20 68.74 1.56
N GLU A 131 8.10 69.03 0.62
CA GLU A 131 8.61 70.39 0.38
C GLU A 131 7.50 71.36 -0.06
N HIS A 132 6.56 70.89 -0.89
CA HIS A 132 5.41 71.69 -1.31
C HIS A 132 4.48 71.99 -0.13
N ARG A 133 4.20 70.99 0.72
CA ARG A 133 3.42 71.16 1.96
C ARG A 133 4.03 72.24 2.85
N LYS A 134 5.33 72.14 3.15
CA LYS A 134 6.08 73.12 3.96
C LYS A 134 6.02 74.54 3.36
N ARG A 135 6.14 74.68 2.03
CA ARG A 135 6.00 75.98 1.34
C ARG A 135 4.58 76.55 1.45
N CYS A 136 3.55 75.71 1.38
CA CYS A 136 2.15 76.15 1.54
C CYS A 136 1.84 76.57 2.99
N GLU A 137 2.39 75.84 3.98
CA GLU A 137 2.31 76.20 5.40
C GLU A 137 2.95 77.57 5.68
N LEU A 138 4.14 77.82 5.13
CA LEU A 138 4.85 79.11 5.27
C LEU A 138 4.13 80.29 4.60
N SER A 139 3.35 80.03 3.54
CA SER A 139 2.60 81.06 2.80
C SER A 139 1.15 81.24 3.27
N GLY A 140 0.72 80.52 4.31
CA GLY A 140 -0.65 80.58 4.84
C GLY A 140 -1.70 79.87 3.99
N ARG A 141 -1.31 79.07 2.99
CA ARG A 141 -2.21 78.33 2.09
C ARG A 141 -2.55 76.95 2.66
N TYR A 142 -3.32 76.93 3.75
CA TYR A 142 -3.60 75.69 4.50
C TYR A 142 -4.43 74.65 3.73
N ALA A 143 -5.32 75.07 2.82
CA ALA A 143 -6.10 74.14 2.01
C ALA A 143 -5.22 73.31 1.06
N GLU A 144 -4.23 73.95 0.41
CA GLU A 144 -3.24 73.27 -0.43
C GLU A 144 -2.32 72.36 0.40
N ALA A 145 -1.89 72.82 1.58
CA ALA A 145 -1.10 72.01 2.51
C ALA A 145 -1.86 70.75 2.97
N ALA A 146 -3.15 70.87 3.29
CA ALA A 146 -4.00 69.74 3.66
C ALA A 146 -4.18 68.75 2.49
N ALA A 147 -4.36 69.24 1.26
CA ALA A 147 -4.44 68.40 0.07
C ALA A 147 -3.12 67.64 -0.19
N ALA A 148 -1.97 68.31 -0.04
CA ALA A 148 -0.65 67.69 -0.17
C ALA A 148 -0.40 66.63 0.93
N ALA A 149 -0.82 66.91 2.17
CA ALA A 149 -0.73 65.97 3.29
C ALA A 149 -1.58 64.71 3.04
N LYS A 150 -2.83 64.87 2.59
CA LYS A 150 -3.70 63.75 2.22
C LYS A 150 -3.09 62.92 1.10
N ARG A 151 -2.61 63.56 0.03
CA ARG A 151 -1.97 62.85 -1.10
C ARG A 151 -0.74 62.06 -0.65
N MET A 152 0.04 62.60 0.27
CA MET A 152 1.19 61.90 0.86
C MET A 152 0.75 60.68 1.68
N GLN A 153 -0.32 60.79 2.45
CA GLN A 153 -0.89 59.67 3.20
C GLN A 153 -1.41 58.56 2.26
N ASP A 154 -2.11 58.93 1.19
CA ASP A 154 -2.60 57.98 0.18
C ASP A 154 -1.44 57.21 -0.49
N LEU A 155 -0.35 57.91 -0.84
CA LEU A 155 0.85 57.28 -1.41
C LEU A 155 1.55 56.34 -0.43
N LYS A 156 1.66 56.75 0.85
CA LYS A 156 2.21 55.88 1.91
C LYS A 156 1.38 54.61 2.08
N ALA A 157 0.04 54.75 2.10
CA ALA A 157 -0.87 53.61 2.20
C ALA A 157 -0.73 52.66 0.98
N ALA A 158 -0.70 53.22 -0.24
CA ALA A 158 -0.52 52.42 -1.45
C ALA A 158 0.83 51.69 -1.49
N GLN A 159 1.92 52.33 -1.03
CA GLN A 159 3.23 51.69 -0.95
C GLN A 159 3.26 50.60 0.12
N ALA A 160 2.62 50.84 1.27
CA ALA A 160 2.48 49.84 2.33
C ALA A 160 1.76 48.58 1.82
N GLU A 161 0.62 48.75 1.16
CA GLU A 161 -0.16 47.65 0.56
C GLU A 161 0.67 46.89 -0.49
N ARG A 162 1.37 47.61 -1.36
CA ARG A 162 2.27 46.98 -2.35
C ARG A 162 3.37 46.14 -1.69
N LEU A 163 4.06 46.68 -0.69
CA LEU A 163 5.14 45.96 0.01
C LEU A 163 4.62 44.73 0.76
N GLN A 164 3.46 44.84 1.39
CA GLN A 164 2.78 43.69 2.02
C GLN A 164 2.41 42.63 1.00
N GLY A 165 1.85 43.02 -0.15
CA GLY A 165 1.52 42.10 -1.24
C GLY A 165 2.74 41.40 -1.83
N GLN A 166 3.85 42.13 -2.01
CA GLN A 166 5.12 41.55 -2.47
C GLN A 166 5.69 40.54 -1.47
N LEU A 167 5.67 40.86 -0.17
CA LEU A 167 6.12 39.94 0.88
C LEU A 167 5.25 38.68 0.87
N ALA A 168 3.93 38.82 0.87
CA ALA A 168 3.01 37.68 0.84
C ALA A 168 3.23 36.78 -0.40
N ALA A 169 3.44 37.38 -1.58
CA ALA A 169 3.73 36.64 -2.80
C ALA A 169 5.07 35.87 -2.72
N GLN A 170 6.11 36.47 -2.13
CA GLN A 170 7.39 35.80 -1.90
C GLN A 170 7.24 34.62 -0.93
N GLN A 171 6.58 34.85 0.21
CA GLN A 171 6.33 33.82 1.22
C GLN A 171 5.53 32.64 0.66
N HIS A 172 4.52 32.92 -0.17
CA HIS A 172 3.75 31.90 -0.86
C HIS A 172 4.63 31.09 -1.84
N SER A 173 5.45 31.76 -2.64
CA SER A 173 6.39 31.10 -3.56
C SER A 173 7.36 30.16 -2.83
N GLU A 174 7.88 30.58 -1.66
CA GLU A 174 8.76 29.75 -0.84
C GLU A 174 8.08 28.49 -0.32
N ILE A 175 6.83 28.61 0.14
CA ILE A 175 6.04 27.45 0.58
C ILE A 175 5.82 26.49 -0.59
N CYS A 176 5.45 27.00 -1.76
CA CYS A 176 5.27 26.19 -2.97
C CYS A 176 6.56 25.46 -3.35
N GLN A 177 7.70 26.13 -3.35
CA GLN A 177 9.00 25.52 -3.65
C GLN A 177 9.39 24.44 -2.63
N LEU A 178 9.16 24.70 -1.34
CA LEU A 178 9.40 23.71 -0.28
C LEU A 178 8.52 22.46 -0.46
N GLN A 179 7.24 22.66 -0.80
CA GLN A 179 6.30 21.58 -1.09
C GLN A 179 6.70 20.77 -2.33
N GLU A 180 7.06 21.44 -3.43
CA GLU A 180 7.51 20.78 -4.66
C GLU A 180 8.74 19.90 -4.42
N ARG A 181 9.74 20.41 -3.68
CA ARG A 181 10.93 19.62 -3.31
C ARG A 181 10.57 18.40 -2.46
N TYR A 182 9.71 18.57 -1.46
CA TYR A 182 9.23 17.45 -0.64
C TYR A 182 8.50 16.38 -1.47
N GLN A 183 7.69 16.80 -2.45
CA GLN A 183 7.02 15.88 -3.37
C GLN A 183 8.02 15.13 -4.25
N GLN A 184 9.02 15.81 -4.81
CA GLN A 184 10.08 15.18 -5.60
C GLN A 184 10.87 14.17 -4.78
N GLU A 185 11.30 14.53 -3.57
CA GLU A 185 11.98 13.60 -2.66
C GLU A 185 11.13 12.38 -2.30
N THR A 186 9.82 12.58 -2.12
CA THR A 186 8.88 11.49 -1.82
C THR A 186 8.73 10.55 -3.02
N GLN A 187 8.65 11.09 -4.24
CA GLN A 187 8.60 10.29 -5.46
C GLN A 187 9.88 9.46 -5.65
N LEU A 188 11.05 10.08 -5.48
CA LEU A 188 12.34 9.38 -5.57
C LEU A 188 12.46 8.29 -4.51
N PHE A 189 12.02 8.57 -3.28
CA PHE A 189 11.97 7.58 -2.22
C PHE A 189 11.05 6.41 -2.56
N ASP A 190 9.85 6.67 -3.04
CA ASP A 190 8.90 5.62 -3.40
C ASP A 190 9.44 4.76 -4.55
N GLN A 191 10.12 5.36 -5.52
CA GLN A 191 10.79 4.62 -6.60
C GLN A 191 11.88 3.70 -6.05
N GLN A 192 12.83 4.25 -5.28
CA GLN A 192 13.91 3.47 -4.67
C GLN A 192 13.36 2.35 -3.78
N TRP A 193 12.26 2.61 -3.09
CA TRP A 193 11.63 1.61 -2.24
C TRP A 193 10.99 0.49 -3.06
N ARG A 194 10.29 0.81 -4.16
CA ARG A 194 9.74 -0.20 -5.08
C ARG A 194 10.84 -1.08 -5.66
N GLU A 195 11.95 -0.49 -6.08
CA GLU A 195 13.12 -1.24 -6.58
C GLU A 195 13.69 -2.17 -5.52
N ARG A 196 13.80 -1.71 -4.26
CA ARG A 196 14.29 -2.52 -3.14
C ARG A 196 13.36 -3.69 -2.81
N VAL A 197 12.04 -3.47 -2.81
CA VAL A 197 11.04 -4.52 -2.60
C VAL A 197 11.06 -5.53 -3.74
N ALA A 198 11.09 -5.07 -4.99
CA ALA A 198 11.15 -5.95 -6.16
C ALA A 198 12.43 -6.82 -6.15
N ALA A 199 13.58 -6.25 -5.79
CA ALA A 199 14.82 -7.00 -5.66
C ALA A 199 14.74 -8.07 -4.54
N TYR A 200 14.11 -7.75 -3.42
CA TYR A 200 13.86 -8.70 -2.33
C TYR A 200 12.96 -9.85 -2.78
N GLU A 201 11.83 -9.54 -3.45
CA GLU A 201 10.89 -10.54 -3.96
C GLU A 201 11.52 -11.45 -5.01
N ALA A 202 12.32 -10.88 -5.93
CA ALA A 202 13.09 -11.65 -6.90
C ALA A 202 14.09 -12.60 -6.21
N GLY A 203 14.75 -12.14 -5.14
CA GLY A 203 15.63 -12.97 -4.32
C GLY A 203 14.91 -14.14 -3.64
N VAL A 204 13.74 -13.88 -3.05
CA VAL A 204 12.88 -14.94 -2.45
C VAL A 204 12.41 -15.93 -3.51
N ALA A 205 11.96 -15.46 -4.67
CA ALA A 205 11.53 -16.31 -5.77
C ALA A 205 12.67 -17.21 -6.27
N GLY A 206 13.89 -16.67 -6.38
CA GLY A 206 15.08 -17.44 -6.74
C GLY A 206 15.44 -18.51 -5.71
N GLN A 207 15.32 -18.21 -4.41
CA GLN A 207 15.54 -19.20 -3.34
C GLN A 207 14.49 -20.32 -3.38
N LEU A 208 13.21 -19.97 -3.60
CA LEU A 208 12.13 -20.95 -3.74
C LEU A 208 12.33 -21.86 -4.95
N ALA A 209 12.69 -21.31 -6.10
CA ALA A 209 12.96 -22.09 -7.31
C ALA A 209 14.13 -23.06 -7.09
N THR A 210 15.21 -22.60 -6.46
CA THR A 210 16.37 -23.43 -6.14
C THR A 210 16.01 -24.57 -5.17
N LEU A 211 15.23 -24.28 -4.13
CA LEU A 211 14.80 -25.27 -3.15
C LEU A 211 13.88 -26.33 -3.78
N ARG A 212 12.93 -25.91 -4.63
CA ARG A 212 12.05 -26.82 -5.37
C ARG A 212 12.83 -27.74 -6.31
N ALA A 213 13.76 -27.19 -7.08
CA ALA A 213 14.61 -27.99 -7.97
C ALA A 213 15.44 -29.02 -7.17
N ALA A 214 15.95 -28.64 -5.99
CA ALA A 214 16.64 -29.56 -5.10
C ALA A 214 15.71 -30.66 -4.56
N HIS A 215 14.48 -30.33 -4.18
CA HIS A 215 13.47 -31.30 -3.72
C HIS A 215 13.07 -32.29 -4.81
N GLU A 216 12.88 -31.81 -6.05
CA GLU A 216 12.60 -32.63 -7.22
C GLU A 216 13.73 -33.61 -7.52
N ALA A 217 14.98 -33.14 -7.51
CA ALA A 217 16.17 -33.99 -7.70
C ALA A 217 16.27 -35.06 -6.60
N GLN A 218 16.10 -34.67 -5.33
CA GLN A 218 16.11 -35.61 -4.20
C GLN A 218 15.02 -36.68 -4.31
N LEU A 219 13.81 -36.30 -4.78
CA LEU A 219 12.72 -37.25 -4.96
C LEU A 219 13.02 -38.21 -6.12
N ALA A 220 13.56 -37.70 -7.23
CA ALA A 220 13.98 -38.53 -8.36
C ALA A 220 15.05 -39.55 -7.95
N ASP A 221 16.08 -39.11 -7.22
CA ASP A 221 17.14 -39.96 -6.70
C ASP A 221 16.60 -41.02 -5.73
N PHE A 222 15.67 -40.64 -4.85
CA PHE A 222 15.01 -41.57 -3.93
C PHE A 222 14.24 -42.66 -4.69
N LEU A 223 13.50 -42.29 -5.73
CA LEU A 223 12.73 -43.25 -6.54
C LEU A 223 13.65 -44.20 -7.31
N LEU A 224 14.73 -43.68 -7.90
CA LEU A 224 15.74 -44.50 -8.57
C LEU A 224 16.36 -45.52 -7.60
N GLN A 225 16.75 -45.09 -6.40
CA GLN A 225 17.31 -45.98 -5.38
C GLN A 225 16.30 -47.01 -4.88
N ALA A 226 15.02 -46.64 -4.77
CA ALA A 226 13.95 -47.57 -4.41
C ALA A 226 13.73 -48.64 -5.48
N GLU A 227 13.78 -48.28 -6.76
CA GLU A 227 13.63 -49.25 -7.86
C GLU A 227 14.82 -50.22 -7.92
N VAL A 228 16.05 -49.72 -7.76
CA VAL A 228 17.26 -50.57 -7.75
C VAL A 228 17.27 -51.56 -6.58
N ARG A 229 16.71 -51.17 -5.44
CA ARG A 229 16.64 -52.02 -4.23
C ARG A 229 15.43 -52.94 -4.18
N ARG A 230 14.58 -52.91 -5.21
CA ARG A 230 13.35 -53.72 -5.25
C ARG A 230 13.69 -55.21 -5.12
N PRO A 231 13.11 -55.94 -4.14
CA PRO A 231 13.36 -57.36 -3.97
C PRO A 231 12.93 -58.15 -5.20
N GLY A 232 13.90 -58.78 -5.89
CA GLY A 232 13.62 -59.63 -7.05
C GLY A 232 13.15 -61.04 -6.68
N GLN A 233 13.36 -61.48 -5.44
CA GLN A 233 12.95 -62.79 -4.93
C GLN A 233 12.28 -62.65 -3.57
N PRO A 234 11.23 -63.45 -3.29
CA PRO A 234 10.59 -63.45 -1.98
C PRO A 234 11.48 -64.11 -0.93
N GLN A 235 11.24 -63.76 0.34
CA GLN A 235 11.72 -64.60 1.43
C GLN A 235 10.83 -65.83 1.54
N HIS A 236 11.38 -66.98 1.18
CA HIS A 236 10.65 -68.24 1.18
C HIS A 236 10.16 -68.63 2.56
N SER A 237 8.88 -69.00 2.69
CA SER A 237 8.40 -69.63 3.91
C SER A 237 9.04 -71.00 4.10
N SER A 238 9.10 -71.43 5.38
CA SER A 238 9.51 -72.78 5.73
C SER A 238 8.67 -73.85 5.00
N ASP A 239 7.36 -73.58 4.82
CA ASP A 239 6.42 -74.51 4.21
C ASP A 239 6.64 -74.68 2.71
N TYR A 240 6.97 -73.59 2.00
CA TYR A 240 7.41 -73.66 0.60
C TYR A 240 8.69 -74.49 0.46
N LEU A 241 9.71 -74.21 1.28
CA LEU A 241 10.98 -74.95 1.26
C LEU A 241 10.80 -76.44 1.58
N ASN A 242 9.89 -76.76 2.51
CA ASN A 242 9.55 -78.13 2.87
C ASN A 242 8.80 -78.84 1.73
N SER A 243 7.86 -78.15 1.09
CA SER A 243 7.11 -78.66 -0.07
C SER A 243 8.05 -79.00 -1.22
N ARG A 244 9.05 -78.15 -1.50
CA ARG A 244 10.10 -78.44 -2.51
C ARG A 244 10.96 -79.66 -2.16
N LYS A 245 11.36 -79.81 -0.90
CA LYS A 245 12.11 -81.00 -0.45
C LYS A 245 11.29 -82.28 -0.61
N VAL A 246 10.00 -82.24 -0.25
CA VAL A 246 9.10 -83.40 -0.40
C VAL A 246 8.85 -83.71 -1.88
N GLU A 247 8.70 -82.68 -2.73
CA GLU A 247 8.61 -82.83 -4.18
C GLU A 247 9.82 -83.60 -4.72
N GLU A 248 11.05 -83.18 -4.38
CA GLU A 248 12.28 -83.87 -4.81
C GLU A 248 12.34 -85.34 -4.37
N VAL A 249 11.90 -85.63 -3.15
CA VAL A 249 11.84 -87.01 -2.64
C VAL A 249 10.80 -87.84 -3.41
N LEU A 250 9.61 -87.30 -3.69
CA LEU A 250 8.56 -87.98 -4.46
C LEU A 250 9.00 -88.27 -5.90
N VAL A 251 9.75 -87.36 -6.52
CA VAL A 251 10.36 -87.57 -7.85
C VAL A 251 11.36 -88.73 -7.82
N LYS A 252 12.25 -88.76 -6.81
CA LYS A 252 13.23 -89.85 -6.63
C LYS A 252 12.55 -91.22 -6.38
N GLN A 253 11.37 -91.22 -5.76
CA GLN A 253 10.57 -92.41 -5.52
C GLN A 253 9.69 -92.84 -6.73
N GLY A 254 9.69 -92.08 -7.83
CA GLY A 254 8.89 -92.38 -9.03
C GLY A 254 7.40 -92.04 -8.91
N GLN A 255 6.97 -91.33 -7.86
CA GLN A 255 5.57 -90.94 -7.65
C GLN A 255 5.23 -89.61 -8.35
N TYR A 256 5.34 -89.60 -9.68
CA TYR A 256 5.26 -88.35 -10.47
C TYR A 256 3.94 -87.57 -10.33
N ARG A 257 2.81 -88.27 -10.19
CA ARG A 257 1.50 -87.61 -10.05
C ARG A 257 1.42 -86.73 -8.81
N LYS A 258 1.81 -87.27 -7.65
CA LYS A 258 1.83 -86.53 -6.38
C LYS A 258 2.88 -85.43 -6.38
N ALA A 259 4.04 -85.68 -6.98
CA ALA A 259 5.06 -84.66 -7.15
C ALA A 259 4.54 -83.47 -7.98
N HIS A 260 3.78 -83.73 -9.06
CA HIS A 260 3.17 -82.67 -9.86
C HIS A 260 2.14 -81.85 -9.09
N GLU A 261 1.23 -82.51 -8.36
CA GLU A 261 0.24 -81.83 -7.50
C GLU A 261 0.93 -80.95 -6.45
N LEU A 262 1.98 -81.45 -5.81
CA LEU A 262 2.76 -80.70 -4.82
C LEU A 262 3.55 -79.55 -5.45
N LYS A 263 4.10 -79.73 -6.66
CA LYS A 263 4.74 -78.66 -7.42
C LYS A 263 3.79 -77.50 -7.68
N VAL A 264 2.57 -77.79 -8.16
CA VAL A 264 1.56 -76.76 -8.43
C VAL A 264 1.21 -75.99 -7.16
N ALA A 265 1.06 -76.69 -6.03
CA ALA A 265 0.83 -76.04 -4.73
C ALA A 265 2.03 -75.18 -4.28
N ALA A 266 3.27 -75.67 -4.46
CA ALA A 266 4.48 -74.92 -4.13
C ALA A 266 4.68 -73.68 -5.03
N ASP A 267 4.39 -73.80 -6.33
CA ASP A 267 4.43 -72.67 -7.27
C ASP A 267 3.38 -71.60 -6.89
N ALA A 268 2.18 -72.01 -6.49
CA ALA A 268 1.16 -71.09 -5.98
C ALA A 268 1.62 -70.35 -4.71
N MET A 269 2.17 -71.07 -3.72
CA MET A 269 2.73 -70.47 -2.51
C MET A 269 3.87 -69.47 -2.84
N TYR A 270 4.76 -69.82 -3.78
CA TYR A 270 5.82 -68.91 -4.22
C TYR A 270 5.28 -67.60 -4.81
N HIS A 271 4.23 -67.68 -5.63
CA HIS A 271 3.62 -66.49 -6.23
C HIS A 271 2.93 -65.61 -5.18
N GLU A 272 2.26 -66.21 -4.20
CA GLU A 272 1.66 -65.47 -3.08
C GLU A 272 2.73 -64.79 -2.21
N GLU A 273 3.82 -65.49 -1.88
CA GLU A 273 4.96 -64.93 -1.14
C GLU A 273 5.65 -63.79 -1.91
N LEU A 274 5.84 -63.94 -3.22
CA LEU A 274 6.39 -62.90 -4.09
C LEU A 274 5.49 -61.68 -4.10
N ALA A 275 4.18 -61.87 -4.28
CA ALA A 275 3.21 -60.77 -4.24
C ALA A 275 3.20 -60.07 -2.88
N SER A 276 3.22 -60.83 -1.78
CA SER A 276 3.28 -60.27 -0.43
C SER A 276 4.58 -59.50 -0.18
N THR A 277 5.72 -60.01 -0.66
CA THR A 277 7.02 -59.34 -0.51
C THR A 277 7.04 -58.02 -1.31
N GLN A 278 6.53 -58.04 -2.54
CA GLN A 278 6.42 -56.85 -3.38
C GLN A 278 5.46 -55.81 -2.75
N ALA A 279 4.29 -56.25 -2.27
CA ALA A 279 3.33 -55.37 -1.61
C ALA A 279 3.91 -54.72 -0.34
N ALA A 280 4.62 -55.50 0.49
CA ALA A 280 5.29 -54.99 1.67
C ALA A 280 6.37 -53.95 1.30
N TRP A 281 7.19 -54.24 0.29
CA TRP A 281 8.19 -53.31 -0.23
C TRP A 281 7.56 -52.00 -0.74
N ASP A 282 6.52 -52.10 -1.57
CA ASP A 282 5.84 -50.93 -2.14
C ASP A 282 5.22 -50.07 -1.03
N SER A 283 4.69 -50.68 0.03
CA SER A 283 4.17 -49.97 1.21
C SER A 283 5.28 -49.25 2.00
N GLU A 284 6.45 -49.86 2.15
CA GLU A 284 7.60 -49.27 2.83
C GLU A 284 8.15 -48.07 2.03
N VAL A 285 8.28 -48.22 0.71
CA VAL A 285 8.70 -47.14 -0.20
C VAL A 285 7.70 -46.00 -0.15
N ALA A 286 6.39 -46.29 -0.17
CA ALA A 286 5.35 -45.27 -0.06
C ALA A 286 5.45 -44.49 1.25
N LEU A 287 5.62 -45.17 2.39
CA LEU A 287 5.77 -44.52 3.69
C LEU A 287 7.04 -43.65 3.77
N ARG A 288 8.15 -44.12 3.19
CA ARG A 288 9.39 -43.33 3.13
C ARG A 288 9.24 -42.11 2.24
N LYS A 289 8.56 -42.24 1.09
CA LYS A 289 8.25 -41.14 0.18
C LYS A 289 7.41 -40.07 0.86
N THR A 290 6.32 -40.45 1.53
CA THR A 290 5.46 -39.48 2.23
C THR A 290 6.22 -38.76 3.34
N ARG A 291 7.10 -39.45 4.08
CA ARG A 291 7.97 -38.83 5.07
C ARG A 291 8.96 -37.85 4.46
N LEU A 292 9.53 -38.15 3.29
CA LEU A 292 10.41 -37.23 2.57
C LEU A 292 9.66 -35.98 2.12
N GLN A 293 8.49 -36.16 1.50
CA GLN A 293 7.65 -35.05 1.05
C GLN A 293 7.19 -34.17 2.22
N ALA A 294 6.85 -34.75 3.37
CA ALA A 294 6.50 -33.99 4.57
C ALA A 294 7.67 -33.11 5.06
N LYS A 295 8.91 -33.60 4.99
CA LYS A 295 10.11 -32.79 5.31
C LYS A 295 10.29 -31.65 4.30
N GLN A 296 10.17 -31.96 3.02
CA GLN A 296 10.27 -30.97 1.94
C GLN A 296 9.23 -29.85 2.11
N GLN A 297 7.98 -30.21 2.43
CA GLN A 297 6.94 -29.23 2.73
C GLN A 297 7.30 -28.36 3.94
N GLY A 298 7.79 -28.96 5.03
CA GLY A 298 8.23 -28.20 6.21
C GLY A 298 9.35 -27.20 5.91
N GLU A 299 10.31 -27.57 5.07
CA GLU A 299 11.39 -26.66 4.63
C GLU A 299 10.84 -25.49 3.78
N LEU A 300 9.91 -25.77 2.87
CA LEU A 300 9.22 -24.75 2.08
C LEU A 300 8.42 -23.79 2.96
N ASP A 301 7.67 -24.32 3.93
CA ASP A 301 6.86 -23.51 4.85
C ASP A 301 7.73 -22.59 5.69
N VAL A 302 8.86 -23.08 6.22
CA VAL A 302 9.83 -22.27 6.98
C VAL A 302 10.40 -21.15 6.10
N LEU A 303 10.74 -21.43 4.84
CA LEU A 303 11.25 -20.41 3.92
C LEU A 303 10.19 -19.35 3.61
N LEU A 304 8.93 -19.76 3.39
CA LEU A 304 7.81 -18.85 3.14
C LEU A 304 7.50 -17.99 4.37
N GLN A 305 7.53 -18.55 5.58
CA GLN A 305 7.36 -17.79 6.81
C GLN A 305 8.48 -16.77 7.01
N ARG A 306 9.73 -17.15 6.72
CA ARG A 306 10.87 -16.22 6.75
C ARG A 306 10.71 -15.10 5.72
N ALA A 307 10.26 -15.42 4.51
CA ALA A 307 9.98 -14.44 3.47
C ALA A 307 8.85 -13.47 3.87
N ALA A 308 7.79 -13.98 4.50
CA ALA A 308 6.69 -13.16 5.02
C ALA A 308 7.21 -12.17 6.09
N ARG A 309 7.94 -12.67 7.10
CA ARG A 309 8.55 -11.81 8.13
C ARG A 309 9.47 -10.75 7.53
N GLY A 310 10.27 -11.10 6.53
CA GLY A 310 11.14 -10.14 5.85
C GLY A 310 10.37 -9.07 5.06
N ARG A 311 9.20 -9.38 4.49
CA ARG A 311 8.31 -8.37 3.90
C ARG A 311 7.76 -7.42 4.96
N ASP A 312 7.28 -7.96 6.08
CA ASP A 312 6.76 -7.15 7.19
C ASP A 312 7.83 -6.20 7.75
N GLU A 313 9.07 -6.69 7.90
CA GLU A 313 10.22 -5.88 8.33
C GLU A 313 10.55 -4.76 7.33
N LEU A 314 10.48 -5.04 6.03
CA LEU A 314 10.66 -4.02 5.00
C LEU A 314 9.55 -2.96 5.08
N GLU A 315 8.29 -3.36 5.21
CA GLU A 315 7.18 -2.42 5.35
C GLU A 315 7.34 -1.52 6.58
N LEU A 316 7.75 -2.09 7.72
CA LEU A 316 8.00 -1.32 8.94
C LEU A 316 9.10 -0.28 8.71
N ARG A 317 10.22 -0.67 8.09
CA ARG A 317 11.31 0.25 7.72
C ARG A 317 10.84 1.36 6.77
N ARG A 318 9.98 1.02 5.80
CA ARG A 318 9.39 2.02 4.88
C ARG A 318 8.60 3.07 5.67
N ARG A 319 7.74 2.62 6.58
CA ARG A 319 6.90 3.49 7.42
C ARG A 319 7.77 4.41 8.29
N ASP A 320 8.80 3.85 8.92
CA ASP A 320 9.73 4.62 9.75
C ASP A 320 10.51 5.67 8.96
N GLU A 321 11.06 5.31 7.80
CA GLU A 321 11.80 6.23 6.94
C GLU A 321 10.90 7.32 6.35
N ALA A 322 9.68 6.97 5.93
CA ALA A 322 8.67 7.91 5.49
C ALA A 322 8.26 8.88 6.61
N GLY A 323 8.05 8.35 7.83
CA GLY A 323 7.75 9.14 9.02
C GLY A 323 8.86 10.14 9.37
N LYS A 324 10.12 9.70 9.31
CA LYS A 324 11.28 10.59 9.50
C LYS A 324 11.33 11.70 8.45
N ARG A 325 11.07 11.39 7.18
CA ARG A 325 11.01 12.41 6.10
C ARG A 325 9.87 13.40 6.32
N GLY A 326 8.68 12.91 6.64
CA GLY A 326 7.52 13.76 6.95
C GLY A 326 7.77 14.68 8.14
N ASN A 327 8.45 14.19 9.19
CA ASN A 327 8.82 15.02 10.33
C ASN A 327 9.86 16.08 9.97
N ARG A 328 10.88 15.77 9.16
CA ARG A 328 11.83 16.78 8.66
C ARG A 328 11.11 17.89 7.87
N PHE A 329 10.20 17.52 6.97
CA PHE A 329 9.39 18.49 6.24
C PHE A 329 8.56 19.38 7.17
N ARG A 330 7.90 18.80 8.17
CA ARG A 330 7.12 19.56 9.16
C ARG A 330 7.99 20.55 9.93
N CYS A 331 9.20 20.16 10.34
CA CYS A 331 10.15 21.07 10.99
C CYS A 331 10.55 22.22 10.06
N MET A 332 10.89 21.92 8.80
CA MET A 332 11.22 22.97 7.81
C MET A 332 10.06 23.95 7.58
N VAL A 333 8.83 23.44 7.50
CA VAL A 333 7.62 24.29 7.38
C VAL A 333 7.45 25.19 8.61
N GLN A 334 7.65 24.67 9.82
CA GLN A 334 7.57 25.45 11.06
C GLN A 334 8.67 26.53 11.14
N GLU A 335 9.88 26.18 10.72
CA GLU A 335 11.00 27.14 10.66
C GLU A 335 10.73 28.25 9.63
N LEU A 336 10.22 27.89 8.46
CA LEU A 336 9.83 28.85 7.42
C LEU A 336 8.71 29.78 7.90
N ASP A 337 7.62 29.23 8.47
CA ASP A 337 6.53 30.03 9.04
C ASP A 337 7.03 30.97 10.16
N GLY A 338 7.91 30.48 11.04
CA GLY A 338 8.56 31.30 12.06
C GLY A 338 9.36 32.48 11.46
N MET A 339 10.11 32.23 10.38
CA MET A 339 10.83 33.29 9.67
C MET A 339 9.89 34.29 8.99
N GLN A 340 8.86 33.80 8.30
CA GLN A 340 7.89 34.62 7.58
C GLN A 340 7.11 35.54 8.52
N ARG A 341 6.78 35.08 9.73
CA ARG A 341 6.17 35.91 10.79
C ARG A 341 7.10 37.02 11.26
N LEU A 342 8.39 36.74 11.46
CA LEU A 342 9.37 37.76 11.85
C LEU A 342 9.55 38.81 10.74
N GLU A 343 9.58 38.40 9.48
CA GLU A 343 9.64 39.31 8.33
C GLU A 343 8.40 40.20 8.25
N ALA A 344 7.22 39.65 8.47
CA ALA A 344 5.97 40.40 8.51
C ALA A 344 5.96 41.43 9.66
N LEU A 345 6.42 41.05 10.85
CA LEU A 345 6.57 41.97 11.99
C LEU A 345 7.60 43.07 11.71
N HIS A 346 8.73 42.74 11.08
CA HIS A 346 9.74 43.72 10.68
C HIS A 346 9.18 44.71 9.65
N LEU A 347 8.39 44.23 8.69
CA LEU A 347 7.71 45.09 7.73
C LEU A 347 6.66 45.98 8.43
N GLN A 348 5.86 45.44 9.35
CA GLN A 348 4.90 46.23 10.12
C GLN A 348 5.58 47.33 10.93
N HIS A 349 6.63 46.99 11.69
CA HIS A 349 7.41 47.98 12.43
C HIS A 349 8.06 49.03 11.51
N PHE A 350 8.49 48.65 10.31
CA PHE A 350 9.00 49.58 9.30
C PHE A 350 7.92 50.52 8.74
N LEU A 351 6.67 50.05 8.65
CA LEU A 351 5.52 50.86 8.20
C LEU A 351 4.97 51.77 9.31
N GLU A 352 4.97 51.30 10.56
CA GLU A 352 4.49 52.02 11.76
C GLU A 352 5.51 53.04 12.28
N GLY A 353 6.79 52.64 12.27
CA GLY A 353 7.90 53.44 12.75
C GLY A 353 8.48 54.30 11.64
N SER A 354 8.66 55.59 11.92
CA SER A 354 9.48 56.55 11.19
C SER A 354 10.90 56.04 10.88
N ALA A 355 11.05 55.09 9.96
CA ALA A 355 12.33 54.76 9.37
C ALA A 355 12.78 56.01 8.61
N LEU A 356 13.75 56.72 9.20
CA LEU A 356 14.39 57.90 8.65
C LEU A 356 14.59 57.73 7.13
N PRO A 357 14.16 58.71 6.30
CA PRO A 357 14.44 58.68 4.88
C PRO A 357 15.95 58.48 4.67
N GLY A 358 16.35 57.32 4.14
CA GLY A 358 17.75 57.04 3.80
C GLY A 358 18.46 55.94 4.59
N LYS A 359 17.83 55.26 5.56
CA LYS A 359 18.43 54.07 6.20
C LYS A 359 17.61 52.79 5.97
N TYR A 360 18.07 52.07 4.94
CA TYR A 360 17.99 50.61 4.76
C TYR A 360 16.60 49.96 4.70
N MET A 361 16.30 49.30 3.56
CA MET A 361 15.18 48.37 3.44
C MET A 361 15.43 47.12 4.31
N PRO A 362 14.60 46.84 5.32
CA PRO A 362 14.82 45.71 6.24
C PRO A 362 14.63 44.33 5.59
N LEU A 363 14.04 44.25 4.40
CA LEU A 363 13.79 42.97 3.72
C LEU A 363 15.01 42.38 3.00
N ARG A 364 16.13 43.12 2.88
CA ARG A 364 17.35 42.61 2.23
C ARG A 364 18.40 42.10 3.22
N ASP A 365 18.07 42.01 4.49
CA ASP A 365 19.01 41.54 5.50
C ASP A 365 19.53 40.14 5.16
N SER A 366 20.87 40.05 5.13
CA SER A 366 21.64 38.84 4.87
C SER A 366 21.28 37.67 5.81
N THR A 367 20.62 37.96 6.94
CA THR A 367 20.20 37.01 7.95
C THR A 367 19.07 36.09 7.47
N PHE A 368 18.04 36.64 6.80
CA PHE A 368 16.95 35.83 6.24
C PHE A 368 17.43 35.03 5.03
N LYS A 369 18.24 35.67 4.17
CA LYS A 369 18.83 35.01 3.01
C LYS A 369 19.69 33.80 3.39
N ARG A 370 20.58 33.94 4.37
CA ARG A 370 21.45 32.84 4.82
C ARG A 370 20.66 31.69 5.43
N LYS A 371 19.56 31.98 6.15
CA LYS A 371 18.69 30.93 6.69
C LYS A 371 17.87 30.24 5.59
N ARG A 372 17.41 30.96 4.56
CA ARG A 372 16.75 30.36 3.38
C ARG A 372 17.70 29.45 2.61
N GLU A 373 18.95 29.86 2.43
CA GLU A 373 20.01 29.03 1.85
C GLU A 373 20.25 27.74 2.66
N LEU A 374 20.14 27.79 3.99
CA LEU A 374 20.23 26.60 4.86
C LEU A 374 19.04 25.64 4.70
N LEU A 375 17.85 26.17 4.39
CA LEU A 375 16.66 25.39 4.02
C LEU A 375 16.73 24.93 2.54
N GLY A 376 17.80 25.28 1.84
CA GLY A 376 18.02 25.03 0.43
C GLY A 376 17.17 25.90 -0.51
N LEU A 377 16.37 26.85 0.01
CA LEU A 377 15.44 27.71 -0.74
C LEU A 377 16.17 28.76 -1.57
#